data_AF-A0A445CLF2-F1
#
_entry.id   AF-A0A445CLF2-F1
#
_cell.length_a   1.000
_cell.length_b   1.000
_cell.length_c   1.000
_cell.angle_alpha   90.00
_cell.angle_beta   90.00
_cell.angle_gamma   90.00
#
_symmetry.space_group_name_H-M   'P 1'
#
loop_
_entity.id
_entity.type
_entity.pdbx_description
1 polymer ?
#
loop_
_entity_poly.entity_id
_entity_poly.type
_entity_poly.pdbx_seq_one_letter_code
_entity_poly.pdbx_strand_id
1 'polypeptide(L)'
;MNPFDASSRVNYFVIPEFIGQGLLCALCLLTGHWIMFLLTLPLACYHANLFMKRQHLLDVTEVFRVLKAEKKFRIVKLAFYLSVLIITIFRLVLLLVYYFDLEDE
;
A
#
# COMPACT_ATOMS: atom_id res chain seq x y z
N MET A 1 -23.02 -6.36 15.96
CA MET A 1 -22.76 -5.71 14.65
C MET A 1 -23.10 -6.71 13.57
N ASN A 2 -23.95 -6.36 12.59
CA ASN A 2 -24.33 -7.28 11.53
C ASN A 2 -23.09 -7.59 10.65
N PRO A 3 -22.75 -8.87 10.39
CA PRO A 3 -21.62 -9.22 9.51
C PRO A 3 -21.72 -8.60 8.12
N PHE A 4 -22.93 -8.33 7.62
CA PHE A 4 -23.14 -7.65 6.33
C PHE A 4 -22.62 -6.20 6.33
N ASP A 5 -22.92 -5.44 7.40
CA ASP A 5 -22.43 -4.06 7.56
C ASP A 5 -20.91 -3.99 7.75
N ALA A 6 -20.34 -4.99 8.44
CA ALA A 6 -18.90 -5.08 8.61
C ALA A 6 -18.18 -5.31 7.27
N SER A 7 -18.68 -6.25 6.45
CA SER A 7 -18.11 -6.55 5.12
C SER A 7 -18.27 -5.38 4.14
N SER A 8 -19.42 -4.71 4.14
CA SER A 8 -19.67 -3.54 3.28
C SER A 8 -18.71 -2.36 3.59
N ARG A 9 -18.51 -2.06 4.87
CA ARG A 9 -17.56 -1.00 5.30
C ARG A 9 -16.11 -1.33 4.95
N VAL A 10 -15.73 -2.61 5.03
CA VAL A 10 -14.39 -3.06 4.62
C VAL A 10 -14.20 -2.92 3.11
N ASN A 11 -15.22 -3.27 2.31
CA ASN A 11 -15.16 -3.16 0.85
C ASN A 11 -15.09 -1.69 0.37
N TYR A 12 -15.77 -0.77 1.07
CA TYR A 12 -15.69 0.65 0.76
C TYR A 12 -14.27 1.21 0.87
N PHE A 13 -13.50 0.75 1.86
CA PHE A 13 -12.14 1.23 2.11
C PHE A 13 -11.08 0.57 1.22
N VAL A 14 -11.41 -0.56 0.60
CA VAL A 14 -10.53 -1.30 -0.32
C VAL A 14 -10.24 -0.49 -1.59
N ILE A 15 -11.25 0.13 -2.19
CA ILE A 15 -11.08 0.90 -3.43
C ILE A 15 -10.07 2.06 -3.29
N PRO A 16 -10.20 2.98 -2.29
CA PRO A 16 -9.23 4.06 -2.13
C PRO A 16 -7.82 3.55 -1.78
N GLU A 17 -7.70 2.40 -1.11
CA GLU A 17 -6.39 1.79 -0.82
C GLU A 17 -5.68 1.34 -2.10
N PHE A 18 -6.38 0.71 -3.04
CA PHE A 18 -5.82 0.29 -4.32
C PHE A 18 -5.39 1.49 -5.17
N ILE A 19 -6.22 2.54 -5.19
CA ILE A 19 -5.90 3.79 -5.89
C ILE A 19 -4.65 4.43 -5.26
N GLY A 20 -4.61 4.54 -3.93
CA GLY A 20 -3.46 5.11 -3.22
C GLY A 20 -2.17 4.34 -3.47
N GLN A 21 -2.21 3.01 -3.48
CA GLN A 21 -1.04 2.18 -3.73
C GLN A 21 -0.57 2.23 -5.19
N GLY A 22 -1.51 2.29 -6.15
CA GLY A 22 -1.20 2.54 -7.56
C GLY A 22 -0.56 3.91 -7.77
N LEU A 23 -1.09 4.94 -7.11
CA LEU A 23 -0.55 6.30 -7.14
C LEU A 23 0.85 6.34 -6.52
N LEU A 24 1.08 5.68 -5.38
CA LEU A 24 2.37 5.60 -4.72
C LEU A 24 3.42 4.92 -5.61
N CYS A 25 3.04 3.83 -6.29
CA CYS A 25 3.91 3.12 -7.23
C CYS A 25 4.24 4.00 -8.45
N ALA A 26 3.26 4.71 -9.01
CA ALA A 26 3.45 5.65 -10.11
C ALA A 26 4.34 6.83 -9.70
N LEU A 27 4.16 7.39 -8.50
CA LEU A 27 5.03 8.43 -7.96
C LEU A 27 6.46 7.90 -7.77
N CYS A 28 6.65 6.70 -7.21
CA CYS A 28 7.99 6.09 -7.09
C CYS A 28 8.69 5.91 -8.44
N LEU A 29 7.94 5.56 -9.49
CA LEU A 29 8.43 5.46 -10.86
C LEU A 29 8.84 6.84 -11.41
N LEU A 30 7.97 7.85 -11.27
CA LEU A 30 8.24 9.22 -11.74
C LEU A 30 9.41 9.88 -11.01
N THR A 31 9.57 9.58 -9.72
CA THR A 31 10.68 10.12 -8.90
C THR A 31 12.01 9.38 -9.15
N GLY A 32 12.06 8.38 -10.06
CA GLY A 32 13.29 7.65 -10.40
C GLY A 32 13.84 6.75 -9.29
N HIS A 33 13.02 6.41 -8.29
CA HIS A 33 13.44 5.58 -7.16
C HIS A 33 13.24 4.09 -7.48
N TRP A 34 14.12 3.53 -8.31
CA TRP A 34 14.03 2.16 -8.83
C TRP A 34 13.89 1.07 -7.76
N ILE A 35 14.58 1.19 -6.62
CA ILE A 35 14.51 0.22 -5.52
C ILE A 35 13.13 0.26 -4.83
N MET A 36 12.59 1.46 -4.58
CA MET A 36 11.24 1.63 -3.98
C MET A 36 10.15 1.14 -4.93
N PHE A 37 10.33 1.38 -6.23
CA PHE A 37 9.44 0.89 -7.27
C PHE A 37 9.45 -0.63 -7.33
N LEU A 38 10.61 -1.29 -7.38
CA LEU A 38 10.73 -2.75 -7.43
C LEU A 38 10.12 -3.41 -6.19
N LEU A 39 10.21 -2.75 -5.04
CA LEU A 39 9.60 -3.21 -3.80
C LEU A 39 8.05 -3.07 -3.81
N THR A 40 7.51 -2.00 -4.40
CA THR A 40 6.06 -1.75 -4.49
C THR A 40 5.39 -2.45 -5.67
N LEU A 41 6.15 -2.83 -6.70
CA LEU A 41 5.70 -3.49 -7.92
C LEU A 41 4.97 -4.83 -7.68
N PRO A 42 5.49 -5.80 -6.89
CA PRO A 42 4.80 -7.08 -6.69
C PRO A 42 3.46 -6.90 -5.97
N LEU A 43 3.38 -5.93 -5.05
CA LEU A 43 2.13 -5.54 -4.38
C LEU A 43 1.15 -4.90 -5.36
N ALA A 44 1.60 -3.96 -6.18
CA ALA A 44 0.77 -3.31 -7.20
C ALA A 44 0.25 -4.32 -8.24
N CYS A 45 1.09 -5.24 -8.71
CA CYS A 45 0.69 -6.32 -9.62
C CYS A 45 -0.32 -7.28 -8.97
N TYR A 46 -0.15 -7.62 -7.69
CA TYR A 46 -1.12 -8.43 -6.95
C TYR A 46 -2.49 -7.72 -6.87
N HIS A 47 -2.48 -6.44 -6.54
CA HIS A 47 -3.67 -5.59 -6.52
C HIS A 47 -4.32 -5.46 -7.91
N ALA A 48 -3.55 -5.22 -8.97
CA ALA A 48 -4.05 -5.14 -10.34
C ALA A 48 -4.67 -6.47 -10.82
N ASN A 49 -4.04 -7.61 -10.52
CA ASN A 49 -4.57 -8.93 -10.88
C ASN A 49 -5.87 -9.24 -10.12
N LEU A 50 -5.96 -8.84 -8.85
CA LEU A 50 -7.16 -8.99 -8.05
C LEU A 50 -8.32 -8.11 -8.55
N PHE A 51 -8.01 -6.89 -9.01
CA PHE A 51 -8.96 -6.00 -9.67
C PHE A 51 -9.46 -6.58 -10.99
N MET A 52 -8.55 -7.14 -11.81
CA MET A 52 -8.88 -7.76 -13.10
C MET A 52 -9.78 -8.98 -12.95
N LYS A 53 -9.62 -9.76 -11.88
CA LYS A 53 -10.44 -10.93 -11.57
C LYS A 53 -11.84 -10.57 -11.01
N ARG A 54 -12.16 -9.29 -10.80
CA ARG A 54 -13.42 -8.81 -10.18
C ARG A 54 -13.78 -9.50 -8.85
N GLN A 55 -12.83 -10.14 -8.16
CA GLN A 55 -13.02 -10.76 -6.84
C GLN A 55 -12.94 -9.74 -5.69
N HIS A 56 -13.23 -8.47 -5.96
CA HIS A 56 -13.30 -7.40 -4.97
C HIS A 56 -14.42 -7.59 -3.93
N LEU A 57 -15.43 -8.39 -4.23
CA LEU A 57 -16.56 -8.68 -3.34
C LEU A 57 -16.25 -9.93 -2.50
N LEU A 58 -15.89 -9.69 -1.25
CA LEU A 58 -15.78 -10.73 -0.22
C LEU A 58 -17.18 -11.32 0.05
N ASP A 59 -17.41 -12.56 -0.39
CA ASP A 59 -18.62 -13.29 -0.07
C ASP A 59 -18.69 -13.57 1.45
N VAL A 60 -19.84 -13.27 2.05
CA VAL A 60 -20.07 -13.28 3.51
C VAL A 60 -19.85 -14.67 4.12
N THR A 61 -20.00 -15.72 3.30
CA THR A 61 -19.82 -17.12 3.69
C THR A 61 -18.33 -17.53 3.76
N GLU A 62 -17.45 -16.92 2.97
CA GLU A 62 -16.00 -17.15 3.03
C GLU A 62 -15.26 -16.18 3.95
N VAL A 63 -15.84 -15.00 4.23
CA VAL A 63 -15.25 -13.94 5.07
C VAL A 63 -14.68 -14.50 6.38
N PHE A 64 -15.40 -15.35 7.10
CA PHE A 64 -14.94 -15.87 8.40
C PHE A 64 -13.80 -16.88 8.28
N ARG A 65 -13.76 -17.65 7.20
CA ARG A 65 -12.69 -18.64 6.94
C ARG A 65 -11.40 -17.96 6.50
N VAL A 66 -11.51 -16.92 5.67
CA VAL A 66 -10.37 -16.19 5.12
C VAL A 66 -9.91 -15.05 6.05
N LEU A 67 -10.74 -14.62 7.02
CA LEU A 67 -10.47 -13.51 7.94
C LEU A 67 -9.11 -13.61 8.66
N LYS A 68 -8.72 -14.82 9.08
CA LYS A 68 -7.43 -15.04 9.77
C LYS A 68 -6.25 -14.79 8.85
N ALA A 69 -6.34 -15.23 7.60
CA ALA A 69 -5.30 -15.01 6.59
C ALA A 69 -5.27 -13.54 6.14
N GLU A 70 -6.43 -12.95 5.88
CA GLU A 70 -6.60 -11.53 5.55
C GLU A 70 -6.04 -10.62 6.65
N LYS A 71 -6.31 -10.92 7.93
CA LYS A 71 -5.77 -10.15 9.05
C LYS A 71 -4.24 -10.18 9.08
N LYS A 72 -3.63 -11.34 8.79
CA LYS A 72 -2.18 -11.48 8.69
C LYS A 72 -1.63 -10.70 7.49
N PHE A 73 -2.30 -10.77 6.35
CA PHE A 73 -1.93 -10.04 5.14
C PHE A 73 -2.01 -8.52 5.35
N ARG A 74 -3.06 -8.04 6.04
CA ARG A 74 -3.26 -6.63 6.37
C ARG A 74 -2.19 -6.10 7.34
N ILE A 75 -1.75 -6.91 8.30
CA ILE A 75 -0.61 -6.57 9.19
C ILE A 75 0.70 -6.49 8.40
N VAL A 76 0.97 -7.46 7.53
CA VAL A 76 2.19 -7.45 6.68
C VAL A 76 2.19 -6.23 5.77
N LYS A 77 1.04 -5.89 5.17
CA LYS A 77 0.90 -4.71 4.33
C LYS A 77 1.12 -3.42 5.12
N LEU A 78 0.59 -3.33 6.34
CA LEU A 78 0.84 -2.18 7.22
C LEU A 78 2.32 -2.03 7.55
N ALA A 79 3.00 -3.12 7.93
CA ALA A 79 4.43 -3.11 8.20
C ALA A 79 5.25 -2.66 6.98
N PHE A 80 4.85 -3.11 5.78
CA PHE A 80 5.44 -2.69 4.52
C PHE A 80 5.27 -1.19 4.25
N TYR A 81 4.06 -0.65 4.42
CA TYR A 81 3.84 0.79 4.26
C TYR A 81 4.65 1.61 5.27
N LEU A 82 4.75 1.12 6.50
CA LEU A 82 5.51 1.78 7.55
C LEU A 82 7.02 1.82 7.21
N SER A 83 7.57 0.73 6.68
CA SER A 83 8.98 0.70 6.25
C SER A 83 9.24 1.64 5.07
N VAL A 84 8.36 1.66 4.06
CA VAL A 84 8.44 2.61 2.93
C VAL A 84 8.39 4.06 3.43
N LEU A 85 7.51 4.35 4.39
CA LEU A 85 7.38 5.68 4.99
C LEU A 85 8.66 6.10 5.73
N ILE A 86 9.25 5.20 6.53
CA ILE A 86 10.52 5.47 7.23
C ILE A 86 11.64 5.76 6.23
N ILE A 87 11.79 4.96 5.17
CA ILE A 87 12.85 5.16 4.17
C ILE A 87 12.63 6.48 3.41
N THR A 88 11.37 6.84 3.13
CA THR A 88 11.02 8.10 2.47
C THR A 88 11.39 9.31 3.33
N ILE A 89 11.07 9.27 4.62
CA ILE A 89 11.46 10.33 5.58
C ILE A 89 12.97 10.44 5.67
N PHE A 90 13.67 9.32 5.82
CA PHE A 90 15.14 9.31 5.90
C PHE A 90 15.79 9.96 4.67
N ARG A 91 15.30 9.64 3.47
CA ARG A 91 15.78 10.28 2.22
C ARG A 91 15.49 11.78 2.19
N LEU A 92 14.31 12.20 2.62
CA LEU A 92 13.93 13.61 2.69
C LEU A 92 14.86 14.39 3.61
N VAL A 93 15.17 13.84 4.79
CA VAL A 93 16.11 14.46 5.74
C VAL A 93 17.51 14.55 5.16
N LEU A 94 18.02 13.49 4.52
CA LEU A 94 19.35 13.53 3.89
C LEU A 94 19.44 14.59 2.78
N LEU A 95 18.40 14.71 1.95
CA LEU A 95 18.33 15.73 0.91
C LEU A 95 18.32 17.15 1.51
N LEU A 96 17.58 17.34 2.60
CA LEU A 96 17.46 18.62 3.28
C LEU A 96 18.79 19.03 3.94
N VAL A 97 19.49 18.07 4.56
CA VAL A 97 20.85 18.29 5.10
C VAL A 97 21.83 18.63 3.99
N TYR A 98 21.80 17.90 2.87
CA TYR A 98 22.66 18.18 1.72
C TYR A 98 22.39 19.56 1.11
N TYR A 99 21.12 19.99 1.07
CA TYR A 99 20.75 21.32 0.59
C TYR A 99 21.27 22.43 1.51
N PHE A 100 21.19 22.25 2.83
CA PHE A 100 21.77 23.20 3.79
C PHE A 100 23.29 23.30 3.64
N ASP A 101 23.98 22.17 3.52
CA ASP A 101 25.45 22.13 3.34
C ASP A 101 25.90 22.88 2.07
N LEU A 102 25.08 22.85 1.02
CA LEU A 102 25.31 23.55 -0.24
C LEU A 102 24.99 25.06 -0.18
N GLU A 103 24.19 25.49 0.79
CA GLU A 103 23.86 26.90 1.01
C GLU A 103 24.92 27.62 1.88
N ASP A 104 25.74 26.85 2.60
CA ASP A 104 26.85 27.31 3.42
C ASP A 104 28.21 27.41 2.67
N GLU A 105 28.31 26.89 1.43
CA GLU A 105 29.47 27.05 0.49
C GLU A 105 29.29 28.23 -0.50
#